data_AF-U5L5B8-F1
#
_entry.id   AF-U5L5B8-F1
#
_cell.length_a   1.000
_cell.length_b   1.000
_cell.length_c   1.000
_cell.angle_alpha   90.00
_cell.angle_beta   90.00
_cell.angle_gamma   90.00
#
_symmetry.space_group_name_H-M   'P 1'
#
loop_
_entity.id
_entity.type
_entity.pdbx_description
1 polymer ?
#
loop_
_entity_poly.entity_id
_entity_poly.type
_entity_poly.pdbx_seq_one_letter_code
_entity_poly.pdbx_strand_id
1 'polypeptide(L)'
;MERMMVKDLPVIEDKVRKWSAIVYWTGVGIIILLAAISLYHAAQLPDGAGQPDAGSQAAAQETVTSLIIKPIAESPKFQVIFEYLFYLLLWLLLWLLVPSASRRIIRFKLGNLEFDLDQSQKEVISIIDDQMRKFKFLTYLMKEENKNVLKTSFDSEHPRFHDALDFALAKMQEFYLSEWDEHLTFEVMTLAEFHQASFPSAVKRSLELVDLYKTGIPINKENPEVIHDKNYLVYTTSEEENIYTSGTEVVDYVICVSSYRSEFNENDGYLVAGITSLVSELHKRAWENLGLTKLRERLNL
;
A
#
# COMPACT_ATOMS: atom_id res chain seq x y z
N MET A 1 22.14 -24.14 4.28
CA MET A 1 21.15 -23.04 4.22
C MET A 1 20.88 -22.73 2.77
N GLU A 2 19.80 -23.31 2.24
CA GLU A 2 19.30 -23.03 0.90
C GLU A 2 18.75 -21.60 0.83
N ARG A 3 19.04 -20.92 -0.28
CA ARG A 3 18.40 -19.64 -0.62
C ARG A 3 16.89 -19.87 -0.70
N MET A 4 16.11 -19.23 0.17
CA MET A 4 14.68 -19.08 -0.05
C MET A 4 14.49 -18.25 -1.32
N MET A 5 14.19 -18.95 -2.42
CA MET A 5 13.60 -18.33 -3.59
C MET A 5 12.22 -17.82 -3.19
N VAL A 6 11.96 -16.54 -3.47
CA VAL A 6 10.62 -15.96 -3.52
C VAL A 6 9.84 -16.76 -4.57
N LYS A 7 9.15 -17.80 -4.12
CA LYS A 7 8.24 -18.61 -4.91
C LYS A 7 6.85 -18.01 -4.76
N ASP A 8 6.25 -17.75 -5.91
CA ASP A 8 4.82 -17.72 -6.15
C ASP A 8 4.05 -16.47 -5.70
N LEU A 9 4.31 -15.36 -6.39
CA LEU A 9 3.21 -14.44 -6.76
C LEU A 9 2.29 -15.18 -7.75
N PRO A 10 0.95 -15.17 -7.55
CA PRO A 10 0.04 -15.97 -8.37
C PRO A 10 0.08 -15.55 -9.85
N VAL A 11 0.55 -16.47 -10.70
CA VAL A 11 0.59 -16.39 -12.17
C VAL A 11 -0.84 -16.53 -12.74
N ILE A 12 -1.78 -15.70 -12.29
CA ILE A 12 -3.18 -15.73 -12.74
C ILE A 12 -3.42 -14.70 -13.86
N GLU A 13 -2.63 -13.62 -13.95
CA GLU A 13 -2.82 -12.55 -14.95
C GLU A 13 -2.45 -12.95 -16.38
N ASP A 14 -1.55 -13.92 -16.58
CA ASP A 14 -0.96 -14.13 -17.90
C ASP A 14 -1.88 -14.87 -18.88
N LYS A 15 -2.76 -15.75 -18.36
CA LYS A 15 -3.74 -16.49 -19.19
C LYS A 15 -4.90 -15.60 -19.64
N VAL A 16 -5.41 -14.73 -18.76
CA VAL A 16 -6.51 -13.81 -19.08
C VAL A 16 -6.06 -12.79 -20.12
N ARG A 17 -4.83 -12.24 -19.97
CA ARG A 17 -4.23 -11.32 -20.95
C ARG A 17 -4.03 -11.96 -22.33
N LYS A 18 -3.60 -13.23 -22.37
CA LYS A 18 -3.45 -13.99 -23.62
C LYS A 18 -4.80 -14.24 -24.30
N TRP A 19 -5.81 -14.65 -23.53
CA TRP A 19 -7.17 -14.86 -24.05
C TRP A 19 -7.81 -13.57 -24.57
N SER A 20 -7.67 -12.48 -23.82
CA SER A 20 -8.22 -11.17 -24.23
C SER A 20 -7.58 -10.68 -25.53
N ALA A 21 -6.26 -10.86 -25.69
CA ALA A 21 -5.56 -10.50 -26.92
C ALA A 21 -6.05 -11.32 -28.12
N ILE A 22 -6.27 -12.64 -27.94
CA ILE A 22 -6.79 -13.50 -29.01
C ILE A 22 -8.19 -13.04 -29.44
N VAL A 23 -9.11 -12.80 -28.49
CA VAL A 23 -10.48 -12.34 -28.80
C VAL A 23 -10.47 -11.00 -29.53
N TYR A 24 -9.64 -10.04 -29.10
CA TYR A 24 -9.51 -8.74 -29.74
C TYR A 24 -9.06 -8.87 -31.20
N TRP A 25 -7.94 -9.57 -31.44
CA TRP A 25 -7.38 -9.72 -32.80
C TRP A 25 -8.28 -10.54 -33.72
N THR A 26 -9.01 -11.52 -33.17
CA THR A 26 -9.98 -12.30 -33.94
C THR A 26 -11.14 -11.42 -34.41
N GLY A 27 -11.67 -10.56 -33.54
CA GLY A 27 -12.73 -9.61 -33.91
C GLY A 27 -12.28 -8.59 -34.97
N VAL A 28 -11.07 -8.03 -34.81
CA VAL A 28 -10.48 -7.14 -35.82
C VAL A 28 -10.32 -7.86 -37.16
N GLY A 29 -9.83 -9.11 -37.14
CA GLY A 29 -9.67 -9.93 -38.34
C GLY A 29 -10.99 -10.21 -39.06
N ILE A 30 -12.07 -10.50 -38.32
CA ILE A 30 -13.42 -10.70 -38.88
C ILE A 30 -13.93 -9.43 -39.55
N ILE A 31 -13.79 -8.26 -38.91
CA ILE A 31 -14.25 -6.98 -39.47
C ILE A 31 -13.50 -6.67 -40.77
N ILE A 32 -12.18 -6.87 -40.80
CA ILE A 32 -11.36 -6.65 -41.99
C ILE A 32 -11.73 -7.64 -43.11
N LEU A 33 -11.98 -8.91 -42.79
CA LEU A 33 -12.38 -9.92 -43.77
C LEU A 33 -13.74 -9.58 -44.41
N LEU A 34 -14.72 -9.17 -43.61
CA LEU A 34 -16.03 -8.75 -44.09
C LEU A 34 -15.95 -7.47 -44.93
N ALA A 35 -15.08 -6.53 -44.54
CA ALA A 35 -14.79 -5.34 -45.34
C ALA A 35 -14.20 -5.73 -46.71
N ALA A 36 -13.26 -6.68 -46.76
CA ALA A 36 -12.68 -7.13 -48.02
C ALA A 36 -13.70 -7.85 -48.92
N ILE A 37 -14.57 -8.69 -48.36
CA ILE A 37 -15.63 -9.40 -49.10
C ILE A 37 -16.67 -8.41 -49.66
N SER A 38 -17.10 -7.45 -48.85
CA SER A 38 -18.07 -6.43 -49.28
C SER A 38 -17.47 -5.46 -50.30
N LEU A 39 -16.18 -5.13 -50.18
CA LEU A 39 -15.47 -4.34 -51.18
C LEU A 39 -15.33 -5.10 -52.51
N TYR A 40 -15.07 -6.41 -52.45
CA TYR A 40 -15.03 -7.28 -53.62
C TYR A 40 -16.39 -7.37 -54.32
N HIS A 41 -17.49 -7.50 -53.57
CA HIS A 41 -18.85 -7.45 -54.12
C HIS A 41 -19.22 -6.08 -54.68
N ALA A 42 -18.84 -4.99 -54.00
CA ALA A 42 -19.08 -3.62 -54.47
C ALA A 42 -18.26 -3.29 -55.73
N ALA A 43 -17.11 -3.94 -55.94
CA ALA A 43 -16.31 -3.82 -57.15
C ALA A 43 -16.87 -4.59 -58.35
N GLN A 44 -17.83 -5.51 -58.14
CA GLN A 44 -18.51 -6.26 -59.21
C GLN A 44 -19.79 -5.57 -59.71
N LEU A 45 -20.25 -4.51 -59.05
CA LEU A 45 -21.35 -3.67 -59.53
C LEU A 45 -20.81 -2.73 -60.63
N PRO A 46 -21.45 -2.65 -61.82
CA PRO A 46 -21.02 -1.72 -62.86
C PRO A 46 -21.23 -0.27 -62.37
N ASP A 47 -20.23 0.59 -62.55
CA ASP A 47 -20.21 2.01 -62.14
C ASP A 47 -21.22 2.90 -62.94
N GLY A 48 -22.41 2.40 -63.26
CA GLY A 48 -23.40 3.12 -64.07
C GLY A 48 -24.82 2.59 -63.92
N ALA A 49 -25.54 3.04 -62.89
CA ALA A 49 -27.00 3.02 -62.85
C ALA A 49 -27.51 4.00 -61.78
N GLY A 50 -27.60 5.29 -62.16
CA GLY A 50 -28.09 6.33 -61.25
C GLY A 50 -28.21 7.70 -61.90
N GLN A 51 -28.74 7.77 -63.12
CA GLN A 51 -29.16 9.02 -63.74
C GLN A 51 -30.69 9.01 -63.84
N PRO A 52 -31.39 9.89 -63.11
CA PRO A 52 -32.67 10.39 -63.55
C PRO A 52 -32.49 11.84 -63.99
N ASP A 53 -32.74 12.08 -65.28
CA ASP A 53 -32.90 13.42 -65.83
C ASP A 53 -34.19 14.09 -65.30
N ALA A 54 -34.08 15.42 -65.18
CA ALA A 54 -35.12 16.45 -65.24
C ALA A 54 -36.01 16.71 -64.00
N GLY A 55 -35.69 17.81 -63.30
CA GLY A 55 -36.59 18.50 -62.37
C GLY A 55 -36.00 19.80 -61.83
N SER A 56 -36.32 20.92 -62.48
CA SER A 56 -35.85 22.29 -62.26
C SER A 56 -36.02 22.83 -60.81
N GLN A 57 -35.00 23.50 -60.26
CA GLN A 57 -35.00 24.91 -59.79
C GLN A 57 -34.04 25.20 -58.61
N ALA A 58 -33.48 26.41 -58.67
CA ALA A 58 -32.89 27.23 -57.61
C ALA A 58 -31.37 27.12 -57.40
N ALA A 59 -30.71 28.22 -57.78
CA ALA A 59 -29.31 28.52 -57.61
C ALA A 59 -28.86 28.43 -56.14
N ALA A 60 -27.89 27.56 -55.87
CA ALA A 60 -27.03 27.64 -54.71
C ALA A 60 -25.59 27.45 -55.19
N GLN A 61 -24.73 28.42 -54.87
CA GLN A 61 -23.34 28.48 -55.28
C GLN A 61 -22.61 27.19 -54.86
N GLU A 62 -22.21 26.39 -55.85
CA GLU A 62 -21.39 25.20 -55.68
C GLU A 62 -20.03 25.63 -55.11
N THR A 63 -19.81 25.34 -53.83
CA THR A 63 -18.49 25.53 -53.19
C THR A 63 -17.62 24.33 -53.53
N VAL A 64 -16.32 24.52 -53.72
CA VAL A 64 -15.32 23.49 -54.11
C VAL A 64 -15.35 22.25 -53.20
N THR A 65 -15.82 22.41 -51.95
CA THR A 65 -16.09 21.30 -51.02
C THR A 65 -17.21 20.36 -51.50
N SER A 66 -18.27 20.87 -52.13
CA SER A 66 -19.37 20.05 -52.67
C SER A 66 -18.97 19.22 -53.90
N LEU A 67 -18.04 19.71 -54.73
CA LEU A 67 -17.57 18.97 -55.91
C LEU A 67 -16.64 17.79 -55.55
N ILE A 68 -16.00 17.83 -54.38
CA ILE A 68 -15.07 16.78 -53.93
C ILE A 68 -15.77 15.80 -52.99
N ILE A 69 -16.62 16.29 -52.08
CA ILE A 69 -17.25 15.46 -51.05
C ILE A 69 -18.41 14.63 -51.63
N LYS A 70 -19.16 15.16 -52.59
CA LYS A 70 -20.35 14.49 -53.14
C LYS A 70 -20.02 13.21 -53.95
N PRO A 71 -19.01 13.16 -54.84
CA PRO A 71 -18.63 11.90 -55.49
C PRO A 71 -17.95 10.89 -54.54
N ILE A 72 -17.35 11.34 -53.44
CA ILE A 72 -16.77 10.46 -52.41
C ILE A 72 -17.87 9.85 -51.54
N ALA A 73 -18.93 10.60 -51.22
CA ALA A 73 -20.05 10.12 -50.41
C ALA A 73 -21.04 9.21 -51.17
N GLU A 74 -21.18 9.39 -52.49
CA GLU A 74 -22.15 8.64 -53.31
C GLU A 74 -21.56 7.37 -53.95
N SER A 75 -20.26 7.14 -53.83
CA SER A 75 -19.63 5.94 -54.38
C SER A 75 -19.81 4.73 -53.45
N PRO A 76 -20.31 3.58 -53.96
CA PRO A 76 -20.61 2.41 -53.14
C PRO A 76 -19.37 1.85 -52.43
N LYS A 77 -18.18 2.06 -53.01
CA LYS A 77 -16.89 1.64 -52.46
C LYS A 77 -16.52 2.43 -51.19
N PHE A 78 -16.74 3.74 -51.18
CA PHE A 78 -16.41 4.57 -50.02
C PHE A 78 -17.45 4.45 -48.91
N GLN A 79 -18.72 4.23 -49.25
CA GLN A 79 -19.77 3.93 -48.27
C GLN A 79 -19.44 2.65 -47.46
N VAL A 80 -18.98 1.60 -48.16
CA VAL A 80 -18.48 0.37 -47.52
C VAL A 80 -17.29 0.68 -46.61
N ILE A 81 -16.28 1.42 -47.08
CA ILE A 81 -15.10 1.75 -46.25
C ILE A 81 -15.49 2.49 -44.97
N PHE A 82 -16.38 3.48 -45.05
CA PHE A 82 -16.83 4.23 -43.88
C PHE A 82 -17.66 3.38 -42.90
N GLU A 83 -18.49 2.47 -43.41
CA GLU A 83 -19.28 1.55 -42.57
C GLU A 83 -18.37 0.61 -41.75
N TYR A 84 -17.37 -0.01 -42.38
CA TYR A 84 -16.44 -0.90 -41.66
C TYR A 84 -15.45 -0.13 -40.78
N LEU A 85 -15.08 1.11 -41.15
CA LEU A 85 -14.33 1.99 -40.27
C LEU A 85 -15.13 2.34 -39.01
N PHE A 86 -16.43 2.56 -39.15
CA PHE A 86 -17.34 2.76 -38.02
C PHE A 86 -17.47 1.50 -37.15
N TYR A 87 -17.58 0.31 -37.74
CA TYR A 87 -17.57 -0.95 -36.98
C TYR A 87 -16.25 -1.17 -36.23
N LEU A 88 -15.11 -0.81 -36.83
CA LEU A 88 -13.81 -0.90 -36.17
C LEU A 88 -13.69 0.10 -35.01
N LEU A 89 -14.21 1.32 -35.17
CA LEU A 89 -14.28 2.31 -34.11
C LEU A 89 -15.17 1.83 -32.95
N LEU A 90 -16.33 1.26 -33.27
CA LEU A 90 -17.25 0.71 -32.27
C LEU A 90 -16.64 -0.49 -31.54
N TRP A 91 -15.92 -1.36 -32.27
CA TRP A 91 -15.17 -2.49 -31.69
C TRP A 91 -14.08 -2.02 -30.73
N LEU A 92 -13.34 -0.97 -31.11
CA LEU A 92 -12.31 -0.35 -30.27
C LEU A 92 -12.92 0.30 -29.02
N LEU A 93 -14.04 1.00 -29.16
CA LEU A 93 -14.76 1.61 -28.04
C LEU A 93 -15.30 0.55 -27.07
N LEU A 94 -15.85 -0.54 -27.59
CA LEU A 94 -16.31 -1.69 -26.80
C LEU A 94 -15.14 -2.28 -26.01
N TRP A 95 -13.98 -2.47 -26.65
CA TRP A 95 -12.79 -2.99 -26.00
C TRP A 95 -12.15 -2.03 -24.99
N LEU A 96 -12.41 -0.73 -25.09
CA LEU A 96 -12.00 0.25 -24.09
C LEU A 96 -12.94 0.25 -22.87
N LEU A 97 -14.24 0.02 -23.10
CA LEU A 97 -15.26 -0.06 -22.05
C LEU A 97 -15.20 -1.35 -21.25
N VAL A 98 -14.88 -2.49 -21.86
CA VAL A 98 -14.85 -3.80 -21.18
C VAL A 98 -13.87 -3.81 -20.00
N PRO A 99 -12.57 -3.47 -20.13
CA PRO A 99 -11.63 -3.44 -19.01
C PRO A 99 -12.00 -2.42 -17.93
N SER A 100 -12.56 -1.28 -18.35
CA SER A 100 -13.02 -0.22 -17.44
C SER A 100 -14.22 -0.68 -16.60
N ALA A 101 -15.15 -1.41 -17.20
CA ALA A 101 -16.27 -2.03 -16.50
C ALA A 101 -15.82 -3.21 -15.64
N SER A 102 -14.92 -4.07 -16.12
CA SER A 102 -14.40 -5.22 -15.37
C SER A 102 -13.66 -4.81 -14.09
N ARG A 103 -12.93 -3.67 -14.10
CA ARG A 103 -12.29 -3.12 -12.89
C ARG A 103 -13.28 -2.62 -11.83
N ARG A 104 -14.55 -2.39 -12.20
CA ARG A 104 -15.62 -1.92 -11.31
C ARG A 104 -16.65 -2.97 -10.94
N ILE A 105 -16.65 -4.15 -11.59
CA ILE A 105 -17.60 -5.22 -11.26
C ILE A 105 -17.05 -5.98 -10.05
N ILE A 106 -17.31 -5.41 -8.87
CA ILE A 106 -16.97 -5.97 -7.56
C ILE A 106 -17.88 -7.17 -7.22
N ARG A 107 -19.02 -7.35 -7.92
CA ARG A 107 -19.94 -8.48 -7.72
C ARG A 107 -20.65 -8.84 -9.03
N PHE A 108 -20.41 -10.03 -9.59
CA PHE A 108 -21.22 -10.62 -10.66
C PHE A 108 -21.92 -11.87 -10.11
N LYS A 109 -23.23 -11.81 -9.89
CA LYS A 109 -24.02 -12.94 -9.39
C LYS A 109 -24.62 -13.69 -10.59
N LEU A 110 -23.92 -14.72 -11.07
CA LEU A 110 -24.41 -15.67 -12.09
C LEU A 110 -24.68 -17.02 -11.40
N GLY A 111 -25.85 -17.15 -10.77
CA GLY A 111 -26.26 -18.39 -10.09
C GLY A 111 -25.42 -18.77 -8.87
N ASN A 112 -25.55 -20.02 -8.40
CA ASN A 112 -24.88 -20.58 -7.21
C ASN A 112 -23.36 -20.84 -7.37
N LEU A 113 -22.73 -20.21 -8.35
CA LEU A 113 -21.27 -20.24 -8.54
C LEU A 113 -20.72 -18.90 -8.04
N GLU A 114 -20.55 -18.80 -6.72
CA GLU A 114 -19.66 -17.81 -6.13
C GLU A 114 -18.22 -18.23 -6.48
N PHE A 115 -17.62 -17.55 -7.45
CA PHE A 115 -16.18 -17.69 -7.69
C PHE A 115 -15.44 -17.02 -6.53
N ASP A 116 -14.79 -17.84 -5.71
CA ASP A 116 -14.02 -17.46 -4.53
C ASP A 116 -12.69 -16.80 -4.94
N LEU A 117 -12.77 -15.60 -5.53
CA LEU A 117 -11.61 -14.75 -5.88
C LEU A 117 -11.36 -13.67 -4.82
N ASP A 118 -11.95 -13.83 -3.63
CA ASP A 118 -12.14 -12.78 -2.61
C ASP A 118 -11.21 -12.95 -1.39
N GLN A 119 -10.58 -14.12 -1.19
CA GLN A 119 -9.72 -14.36 -0.02
C GLN A 119 -8.43 -13.52 -0.04
N SER A 120 -7.72 -13.46 -1.17
CA SER A 120 -6.45 -12.71 -1.25
C SER A 120 -6.66 -11.20 -1.14
N GLN A 121 -7.77 -10.67 -1.69
CA GLN A 121 -8.09 -9.25 -1.54
C GLN A 121 -8.55 -8.92 -0.13
N LYS A 122 -9.34 -9.78 0.53
CA LYS A 122 -9.71 -9.62 1.94
C LYS A 122 -8.50 -9.66 2.86
N GLU A 123 -7.56 -10.58 2.61
CA GLU A 123 -6.32 -10.68 3.38
C GLU A 123 -5.48 -9.40 3.22
N VAL A 124 -5.28 -8.93 1.98
CA VAL A 124 -4.58 -7.66 1.72
C VAL A 124 -5.28 -6.47 2.37
N ILE A 125 -6.61 -6.37 2.27
CA ILE A 125 -7.39 -5.30 2.91
C ILE A 125 -7.24 -5.38 4.43
N SER A 126 -7.26 -6.57 5.02
CA SER A 126 -7.11 -6.75 6.47
C SER A 126 -5.72 -6.35 6.97
N ILE A 127 -4.67 -6.65 6.20
CA ILE A 127 -3.29 -6.22 6.50
C ILE A 127 -3.18 -4.70 6.44
N ILE A 128 -3.77 -4.07 5.42
CA ILE A 128 -3.78 -2.61 5.28
C ILE A 128 -4.54 -1.96 6.44
N ASP A 129 -5.70 -2.51 6.82
CA ASP A 129 -6.47 -2.00 7.95
C ASP A 129 -5.68 -2.11 9.26
N ASP A 130 -5.01 -3.25 9.50
CA ASP A 130 -4.13 -3.43 10.66
C ASP A 130 -2.97 -2.42 10.69
N GLN A 131 -2.32 -2.19 9.56
CA GLN A 131 -1.27 -1.17 9.44
C GLN A 131 -1.81 0.25 9.65
N MET A 132 -2.99 0.57 9.10
CA MET A 132 -3.63 1.88 9.30
C MET A 132 -3.97 2.11 10.77
N ARG A 133 -4.46 1.08 11.47
CA ARG A 133 -4.70 1.11 12.91
C ARG A 133 -3.41 1.42 13.69
N LYS A 134 -2.30 0.76 13.36
CA LYS A 134 -0.99 1.02 13.98
C LYS A 134 -0.45 2.42 13.66
N PHE A 135 -0.62 2.89 12.43
CA PHE A 135 -0.26 4.26 12.03
C PHE A 135 -1.11 5.33 12.74
N LYS A 136 -2.38 5.03 13.03
CA LYS A 136 -3.26 5.89 13.83
C LYS A 136 -2.67 6.12 15.23
N PHE A 137 -2.04 5.12 15.84
CA PHE A 137 -1.34 5.29 17.12
C PHE A 137 -0.14 6.24 17.01
N LEU A 138 0.73 6.07 15.99
CA LEU A 138 1.85 7.01 15.78
C LEU A 138 1.35 8.44 15.58
N THR A 139 0.27 8.62 14.82
CA THR A 139 -0.37 9.92 14.63
C THR A 139 -0.95 10.46 15.94
N TYR A 140 -1.53 9.60 16.77
CA TYR A 140 -2.03 9.94 18.10
C TYR A 140 -0.89 10.43 19.02
N LEU A 141 0.24 9.75 19.03
CA LEU A 141 1.42 10.14 19.82
C LEU A 141 1.99 11.51 19.36
N MET A 142 1.87 11.81 18.06
CA MET A 142 2.31 13.07 17.46
C MET A 142 1.35 14.24 17.66
N LYS A 143 0.16 14.02 18.24
CA LYS A 143 -0.74 15.12 18.61
C LYS A 143 -0.07 16.06 19.60
N GLU A 144 -0.42 17.33 19.52
CA GLU A 144 0.24 18.39 20.29
C GLU A 144 0.16 18.18 21.80
N GLU A 145 -0.97 17.64 22.29
CA GLU A 145 -1.15 17.24 23.70
C GLU A 145 -0.07 16.24 24.16
N ASN A 146 0.11 15.15 23.42
CA ASN A 146 1.03 14.07 23.77
C ASN A 146 2.48 14.48 23.52
N LYS A 147 2.73 15.23 22.45
CA LYS A 147 4.05 15.78 22.14
C LYS A 147 4.55 16.76 23.20
N ASN A 148 3.65 17.58 23.75
CA ASN A 148 4.02 18.49 24.83
C ASN A 148 4.32 17.72 26.11
N VAL A 149 3.53 16.70 26.44
CA VAL A 149 3.83 15.83 27.58
C VAL A 149 5.18 15.14 27.38
N LEU A 150 5.44 14.51 26.22
CA LEU A 150 6.73 13.91 25.87
C LEU A 150 7.91 14.87 26.02
N LYS A 151 7.76 16.13 25.58
CA LYS A 151 8.80 17.15 25.77
C LYS A 151 9.03 17.49 27.23
N THR A 152 7.98 17.50 28.05
CA THR A 152 8.07 17.76 29.49
C THR A 152 8.41 16.53 30.33
N SER A 153 8.29 15.32 29.76
CA SER A 153 8.67 14.05 30.39
C SER A 153 10.18 13.95 30.58
N PHE A 154 10.95 14.72 29.81
CA PHE A 154 12.37 14.86 30.05
C PHE A 154 12.62 15.78 31.25
N ASP A 155 13.42 15.32 32.21
CA ASP A 155 14.01 16.19 33.21
C ASP A 155 14.77 17.33 32.50
N SER A 156 14.47 18.57 32.86
CA SER A 156 15.10 19.76 32.30
C SER A 156 16.61 19.79 32.50
N GLU A 157 17.15 19.10 33.50
CA GLU A 157 18.58 19.06 33.79
C GLU A 157 19.26 17.78 33.27
N HIS A 158 18.55 16.65 33.26
CA HIS A 158 19.06 15.34 32.85
C HIS A 158 18.04 14.57 32.00
N PRO A 159 17.82 14.94 30.73
CA PRO A 159 16.91 14.21 29.85
C PRO A 159 17.29 12.73 29.75
N ARG A 160 16.43 11.84 30.26
CA ARG A 160 16.61 10.38 30.16
C ARG A 160 15.77 9.82 29.05
N PHE A 161 16.36 8.96 28.24
CA PHE A 161 15.65 8.32 27.14
C PHE A 161 14.60 7.34 27.66
N HIS A 162 14.97 6.58 28.70
CA HIS A 162 14.12 5.60 29.36
C HIS A 162 12.74 6.17 29.77
N ASP A 163 12.71 7.33 30.44
CA ASP A 163 11.47 7.91 30.97
C ASP A 163 10.48 8.31 29.87
N ALA A 164 10.99 8.85 28.76
CA ALA A 164 10.18 9.22 27.61
C ALA A 164 9.68 7.99 26.84
N LEU A 165 10.50 6.94 26.78
CA LEU A 165 10.12 5.67 26.16
C LEU A 165 9.03 4.96 26.97
N ASP A 166 9.18 4.92 28.30
CA ASP A 166 8.17 4.39 29.22
C ASP A 166 6.83 5.12 29.07
N PHE A 167 6.86 6.45 28.97
CA PHE A 167 5.65 7.23 28.70
C PHE A 167 5.00 6.84 27.37
N ALA A 168 5.78 6.74 26.30
CA ALA A 168 5.26 6.41 24.98
C ALA A 168 4.66 4.99 24.93
N LEU A 169 5.32 4.02 25.57
CA LEU A 169 4.84 2.64 25.68
C LEU A 169 3.63 2.52 26.60
N ALA A 170 3.54 3.30 27.68
CA ALA A 170 2.33 3.41 28.51
C ALA A 170 1.13 3.91 27.70
N LYS A 171 1.34 4.94 26.86
CA LYS A 171 0.29 5.41 25.95
C LYS A 171 -0.09 4.37 24.91
N MET A 172 0.87 3.58 24.43
CA MET A 172 0.58 2.45 23.54
C MET A 172 -0.30 1.42 24.24
N GLN A 173 0.05 1.02 25.46
CA GLN A 173 -0.74 0.08 26.26
C GLN A 173 -2.17 0.58 26.49
N GLU A 174 -2.34 1.84 26.90
CA GLU A 174 -3.65 2.47 27.07
C GLU A 174 -4.47 2.46 25.76
N PHE A 175 -3.84 2.83 24.65
CA PHE A 175 -4.49 2.91 23.34
C PHE A 175 -4.95 1.54 22.84
N TYR A 176 -4.11 0.51 22.96
CA TYR A 176 -4.44 -0.86 22.56
C TYR A 176 -5.60 -1.41 23.39
N LEU A 177 -5.62 -1.12 24.69
CA LEU A 177 -6.73 -1.51 25.55
C LEU A 177 -8.03 -0.78 25.18
N SER A 178 -7.97 0.54 24.96
CA SER A 178 -9.17 1.34 24.72
C SER A 178 -9.77 1.16 23.34
N GLU A 179 -8.92 1.01 22.30
CA GLU A 179 -9.39 0.97 20.91
C GLU A 179 -9.59 -0.46 20.43
N TRP A 180 -8.79 -1.42 20.89
CA TRP A 180 -8.76 -2.80 20.36
C TRP A 180 -9.08 -3.89 21.40
N ASP A 181 -9.34 -3.52 22.67
CA ASP A 181 -9.56 -4.46 23.78
C ASP A 181 -8.38 -5.43 23.99
N GLU A 182 -7.17 -4.96 23.69
CA GLU A 182 -5.95 -5.76 23.78
C GLU A 182 -5.15 -5.43 25.04
N HIS A 183 -4.90 -6.47 25.84
CA HIS A 183 -4.09 -6.34 27.05
C HIS A 183 -2.62 -6.59 26.73
N LEU A 184 -1.85 -5.52 26.71
CA LEU A 184 -0.40 -5.55 26.59
C LEU A 184 0.26 -5.25 27.94
N THR A 185 1.49 -5.71 28.11
CA THR A 185 2.39 -5.31 29.20
C THR A 185 3.76 -5.10 28.61
N PHE A 186 4.45 -4.04 28.99
CA PHE A 186 5.80 -3.76 28.50
C PHE A 186 6.78 -3.66 29.66
N GLU A 187 8.03 -4.02 29.38
CA GLU A 187 9.17 -3.84 30.26
C GLU A 187 10.30 -3.25 29.43
N VAL A 188 10.82 -2.11 29.86
CA VAL A 188 12.05 -1.50 29.33
C VAL A 188 13.16 -1.82 30.32
N MET A 189 14.28 -2.32 29.82
CA MET A 189 15.41 -2.71 30.66
C MET A 189 16.72 -2.55 29.91
N THR A 190 17.82 -2.39 30.62
CA THR A 190 19.14 -2.42 30.01
C THR A 190 19.49 -3.84 29.54
N LEU A 191 20.44 -3.96 28.61
CA LEU A 191 20.92 -5.27 28.14
C LEU A 191 21.41 -6.15 29.31
N ALA A 192 22.09 -5.55 30.30
CA ALA A 192 22.58 -6.26 31.48
C ALA A 192 21.43 -6.80 32.34
N GLU A 193 20.38 -6.02 32.56
CA GLU A 193 19.17 -6.43 33.30
C GLU A 193 18.42 -7.53 32.54
N PHE A 194 18.30 -7.42 31.22
CA PHE A 194 17.66 -8.43 30.39
C PHE A 194 18.33 -9.81 30.47
N HIS A 195 19.67 -9.84 30.51
CA HIS A 195 20.39 -11.11 30.68
C HIS A 195 20.10 -11.78 32.03
N GLN A 196 19.93 -10.98 33.09
CA GLN A 196 19.60 -11.44 34.44
C GLN A 196 18.12 -11.81 34.60
N ALA A 197 17.23 -11.20 33.81
CA ALA A 197 15.80 -11.44 33.87
C ALA A 197 15.42 -12.88 33.49
N SER A 198 14.32 -13.35 34.07
CA SER A 198 13.81 -14.72 33.89
C SER A 198 12.88 -14.83 32.67
N PHE A 199 13.44 -14.64 31.47
CA PHE A 199 12.72 -14.85 30.21
C PHE A 199 12.93 -16.26 29.62
N PRO A 200 11.96 -16.77 28.83
CA PRO A 200 12.13 -17.99 28.07
C PRO A 200 13.35 -17.95 27.15
N SER A 201 13.97 -19.10 26.89
CA SER A 201 15.18 -19.18 26.06
C SER A 201 14.97 -18.64 24.64
N ALA A 202 13.76 -18.79 24.09
CA ALA A 202 13.41 -18.23 22.78
C ALA A 202 13.51 -16.70 22.77
N VAL A 203 13.01 -16.04 23.82
CA VAL A 203 13.08 -14.58 24.03
C VAL A 203 14.53 -14.12 24.20
N LYS A 204 15.36 -14.88 24.93
CA LYS A 204 16.78 -14.51 25.07
C LYS A 204 17.55 -14.63 23.75
N ARG A 205 17.25 -15.66 22.94
CA ARG A 205 17.90 -15.88 21.63
C ARG A 205 17.47 -14.87 20.58
N SER A 206 16.32 -14.22 20.73
CA SER A 206 15.85 -13.26 19.74
C SER A 206 16.69 -11.99 19.68
N LEU A 207 17.50 -11.68 20.69
CA LEU A 207 18.42 -10.54 20.65
C LEU A 207 19.33 -10.58 19.41
N GLU A 208 19.86 -11.76 19.07
CA GLU A 208 20.70 -11.95 17.86
C GLU A 208 19.91 -11.64 16.57
N LEU A 209 18.62 -11.94 16.56
CA LEU A 209 17.73 -11.69 15.43
C LEU A 209 17.37 -10.21 15.33
N VAL A 210 17.10 -9.55 16.47
CA VAL A 210 16.85 -8.10 16.49
C VAL A 210 18.06 -7.37 15.94
N ASP A 211 19.28 -7.79 16.30
CA ASP A 211 20.50 -7.19 15.78
C ASP A 211 20.69 -7.38 14.28
N LEU A 212 20.25 -8.52 13.74
CA LEU A 212 20.34 -8.81 12.31
C LEU A 212 19.31 -8.02 11.49
N TYR A 213 18.06 -7.97 11.95
CA TYR A 213 16.94 -7.42 11.19
C TYR A 213 16.64 -5.95 11.53
N LYS A 214 17.18 -5.43 12.63
CA LYS A 214 16.97 -4.06 13.13
C LYS A 214 15.49 -3.68 13.26
N THR A 215 14.65 -4.66 13.57
CA THR A 215 13.21 -4.52 13.80
C THR A 215 12.79 -5.35 15.00
N GLY A 216 11.60 -5.09 15.55
CA GLY A 216 11.05 -5.90 16.64
C GLY A 216 10.75 -7.32 16.17
N ILE A 217 11.19 -8.31 16.96
CA ILE A 217 11.04 -9.73 16.65
C ILE A 217 9.86 -10.31 17.45
N PRO A 218 8.77 -10.73 16.79
CA PRO A 218 7.66 -11.39 17.46
C PRO A 218 8.00 -12.85 17.78
N ILE A 219 7.59 -13.29 18.97
CA ILE A 219 7.76 -14.64 19.50
C ILE A 219 6.42 -15.05 20.07
N ASN A 220 5.59 -15.65 19.22
CA ASN A 220 4.26 -16.11 19.61
C ASN A 220 4.32 -17.52 20.18
N LYS A 221 3.30 -17.89 20.95
CA LYS A 221 3.12 -19.24 21.48
C LYS A 221 2.97 -20.23 20.34
N GLU A 222 3.50 -21.43 20.53
CA GLU A 222 3.26 -22.54 19.59
C GLU A 222 1.80 -23.00 19.61
N ASN A 223 1.16 -22.95 20.78
CA ASN A 223 -0.24 -23.28 20.96
C ASN A 223 -1.02 -22.09 21.58
N PRO A 224 -1.94 -21.47 20.81
CA PRO A 224 -2.77 -20.36 21.29
C PRO A 224 -3.69 -20.72 22.47
N GLU A 225 -4.03 -22.01 22.66
CA GLU A 225 -4.91 -22.47 23.73
C GLU A 225 -4.24 -22.44 25.12
N VAL A 226 -2.91 -22.33 25.19
CA VAL A 226 -2.18 -22.29 26.44
C VAL A 226 -2.27 -20.89 27.05
N ILE A 227 -3.09 -20.76 28.09
CA ILE A 227 -3.39 -19.49 28.76
C ILE A 227 -2.25 -18.93 29.62
N HIS A 228 -1.33 -19.78 30.08
CA HIS A 228 -0.27 -19.38 31.02
C HIS A 228 1.00 -18.87 30.33
N ASP A 229 1.18 -19.22 29.06
CA ASP A 229 2.30 -18.73 28.28
C ASP A 229 2.00 -17.31 27.78
N LYS A 230 3.02 -16.56 27.39
CA LYS A 230 2.88 -15.22 26.81
C LYS A 230 3.44 -15.22 25.38
N ASN A 231 2.81 -14.44 24.51
CA ASN A 231 3.44 -13.93 23.30
C ASN A 231 4.38 -12.80 23.70
N TYR A 232 5.50 -12.65 23.00
CA TYR A 232 6.48 -11.60 23.23
C TYR A 232 6.81 -10.88 21.93
N LEU A 233 7.17 -9.61 22.03
CA LEU A 233 7.79 -8.81 21.00
C LEU A 233 9.03 -8.17 21.62
N VAL A 234 10.20 -8.47 21.05
CA VAL A 234 11.48 -8.00 21.57
C VAL A 234 12.10 -7.02 20.58
N TYR A 235 12.55 -5.88 21.08
CA TYR A 235 13.28 -4.89 20.29
C TYR A 235 14.46 -4.33 21.10
N THR A 236 15.49 -3.85 20.42
CA THR A 236 16.68 -3.27 21.04
C THR A 236 17.00 -1.92 20.42
N THR A 237 17.51 -1.01 21.24
CA THR A 237 17.99 0.30 20.81
C THR A 237 19.19 0.72 21.65
N SER A 238 20.06 1.53 21.05
CA SER A 238 21.26 2.06 21.71
C SER A 238 21.15 3.58 21.71
N GLU A 239 21.19 4.20 22.88
CA GLU A 239 21.03 5.65 23.02
C GLU A 239 22.18 6.27 23.81
N GLU A 240 22.60 7.45 23.39
CA GLU A 240 23.60 8.24 24.10
C GLU A 240 22.92 9.01 25.23
N GLU A 241 23.24 8.66 26.47
CA GLU A 241 22.81 9.41 27.65
C GLU A 241 23.93 10.35 28.14
N ASN A 242 23.53 11.36 28.91
CA ASN A 242 24.46 12.24 29.64
C ASN A 242 25.42 13.06 28.76
N ILE A 243 25.00 13.42 27.54
CA ILE A 243 25.80 14.04 26.45
C ILE A 243 26.60 15.29 26.88
N TYR A 244 26.06 16.14 27.77
CA TYR A 244 26.74 17.36 28.25
C TYR A 244 27.27 17.27 29.69
N THR A 245 27.40 16.06 30.22
CA THR A 245 28.06 15.81 31.50
C THR A 245 29.42 15.12 31.24
N SER A 246 30.26 15.00 32.28
CA SER A 246 31.58 14.36 32.16
C SER A 246 31.56 12.83 31.95
N GLY A 247 30.38 12.22 31.79
CA GLY A 247 30.20 10.77 31.69
C GLY A 247 29.19 10.37 30.61
N THR A 248 29.35 10.87 29.38
CA THR A 248 28.58 10.39 28.23
C THR A 248 28.72 8.88 28.11
N GLU A 249 27.58 8.18 28.10
CA GLU A 249 27.53 6.73 28.06
C GLU A 249 26.51 6.29 27.01
N VAL A 250 26.87 5.28 26.22
CA VAL A 250 25.92 4.61 25.32
C VAL A 250 25.25 3.51 26.11
N VAL A 251 23.93 3.60 26.26
CA VAL A 251 23.14 2.63 26.99
C VAL A 251 22.31 1.81 26.01
N ASP A 252 22.49 0.49 26.05
CA ASP A 252 21.70 -0.46 25.27
C ASP A 252 20.44 -0.86 26.04
N TYR A 253 19.29 -0.54 25.47
CA TYR A 253 17.98 -0.88 25.99
C TYR A 253 17.37 -2.05 25.22
N VAL A 254 16.67 -2.90 25.95
CA VAL A 254 15.82 -3.97 25.46
C VAL A 254 14.38 -3.65 25.86
N ILE A 255 13.51 -3.60 24.87
CA ILE A 255 12.08 -3.39 25.02
C ILE A 255 11.40 -4.73 24.81
N CYS A 256 10.70 -5.20 25.85
CA CYS A 256 9.91 -6.41 25.80
C CYS A 256 8.44 -6.08 25.96
N VAL A 257 7.66 -6.24 24.91
CA VAL A 257 6.20 -6.19 24.96
C VAL A 257 5.68 -7.63 25.07
N SER A 258 4.70 -7.86 25.91
CA SER A 258 4.13 -9.18 26.13
C SER A 258 2.61 -9.14 26.21
N SER A 259 1.97 -10.22 25.79
CA SER A 259 0.52 -10.42 25.93
C SER A 259 0.21 -11.90 26.17
N TYR A 260 -0.81 -12.16 26.97
CA TYR A 260 -1.35 -13.53 27.12
C TYR A 260 -2.31 -13.90 25.99
N ARG A 261 -2.86 -12.93 25.25
CA ARG A 261 -3.93 -13.15 24.27
C ARG A 261 -3.55 -12.73 22.86
N SER A 262 -3.00 -11.52 22.71
CA SER A 262 -2.65 -10.98 21.40
C SER A 262 -1.37 -11.61 20.88
N GLU A 263 -1.39 -12.02 19.62
CA GLU A 263 -0.19 -12.40 18.88
C GLU A 263 0.45 -11.15 18.28
N PHE A 264 1.78 -11.13 18.20
CA PHE A 264 2.51 -10.05 17.56
C PHE A 264 2.90 -10.43 16.14
N ASN A 265 2.94 -9.45 15.25
CA ASN A 265 3.41 -9.60 13.88
C ASN A 265 4.53 -8.61 13.56
N GLU A 266 5.07 -8.68 12.35
CA GLU A 266 6.17 -7.80 11.91
C GLU A 266 5.79 -6.32 11.96
N ASN A 267 4.51 -5.97 11.73
CA ASN A 267 4.04 -4.58 11.80
C ASN A 267 4.09 -4.04 13.24
N ASP A 268 3.89 -4.90 14.26
CA ASP A 268 4.09 -4.51 15.65
C ASP A 268 5.57 -4.20 15.92
N GLY A 269 6.47 -4.99 15.33
CA GLY A 269 7.91 -4.73 15.37
C GLY A 269 8.29 -3.37 14.77
N TYR A 270 7.72 -3.03 13.59
CA TYR A 270 7.91 -1.71 12.99
C TYR A 270 7.29 -0.58 13.81
N LEU A 271 6.16 -0.82 14.47
CA LEU A 271 5.53 0.16 15.35
C LEU A 271 6.44 0.50 16.53
N VAL A 272 6.95 -0.51 17.24
CA VAL A 272 7.87 -0.30 18.38
C VAL A 272 9.15 0.39 17.93
N ALA A 273 9.73 -0.01 16.79
CA ALA A 273 10.88 0.68 16.22
C ALA A 273 10.58 2.15 15.88
N GLY A 274 9.39 2.44 15.34
CA GLY A 274 8.92 3.79 15.03
C GLY A 274 8.74 4.67 16.28
N ILE A 275 8.14 4.12 17.34
CA ILE A 275 8.00 4.79 18.64
C ILE A 275 9.39 5.11 19.20
N THR A 276 10.27 4.12 19.23
CA THR A 276 11.63 4.26 19.77
C THR A 276 12.43 5.32 19.02
N SER A 277 12.36 5.31 17.69
CA SER A 277 13.01 6.30 16.82
C SER A 277 12.46 7.72 17.08
N LEU A 278 11.15 7.86 17.27
CA LEU A 278 10.54 9.14 17.60
C LEU A 278 11.01 9.65 18.96
N VAL A 279 11.05 8.79 19.97
CA VAL A 279 11.53 9.15 21.31
C VAL A 279 13.01 9.53 21.27
N SER A 280 13.85 8.81 20.53
CA SER A 280 15.28 9.11 20.36
C SER A 280 15.49 10.51 19.76
N GLU A 281 14.74 10.83 18.71
CA GLU A 281 14.81 12.15 18.08
C GLU A 281 14.36 13.27 19.03
N LEU A 282 13.32 13.04 19.83
CA LEU A 282 12.87 14.01 20.84
C LEU A 282 13.89 14.18 21.98
N HIS A 283 14.51 13.08 22.40
CA HIS A 283 15.56 13.08 23.43
C HIS A 283 16.79 13.84 22.99
N LYS A 284 17.28 13.63 21.76
CA LYS A 284 18.38 14.40 21.16
C LYS A 284 18.08 15.89 21.13
N ARG A 285 16.86 16.28 20.70
CA ARG A 285 16.43 17.67 20.72
C ARG A 285 16.33 18.26 22.12
N ALA A 286 15.92 17.47 23.11
CA ALA A 286 15.88 17.91 24.51
C ALA A 286 17.29 18.26 25.00
N TRP A 287 18.27 17.41 24.68
CA TRP A 287 19.69 17.68 24.95
C TRP A 287 20.20 18.92 24.23
N GLU A 288 19.94 19.08 22.93
CA GLU A 288 20.35 20.27 22.17
C GLU A 288 19.80 21.57 22.79
N ASN A 289 18.52 21.58 23.17
CA ASN A 289 17.89 22.73 23.82
C ASN A 289 18.51 23.05 25.19
N LEU A 290 18.87 22.02 25.97
CA LEU A 290 19.59 22.19 27.23
C LEU A 290 21.00 22.78 26.99
N GLY A 291 21.70 22.30 25.97
CA GLY A 291 22.99 22.84 25.55
C GLY A 291 22.92 24.31 25.16
N LEU A 292 21.89 24.70 24.38
CA LEU A 292 21.63 26.10 24.01
C LEU A 292 21.31 26.98 25.22
N THR A 293 20.49 26.48 26.15
CA THR A 293 20.14 27.21 27.39
C THR A 293 21.39 27.45 28.25
N LYS A 294 22.20 26.41 28.50
CA LYS A 294 23.46 26.52 29.25
C LYS A 294 24.47 27.46 28.57
N LEU A 295 24.52 27.45 27.24
CA LEU A 295 25.38 28.35 26.48
C LEU A 295 24.90 29.81 26.57
N ARG A 296 23.60 30.04 26.52
CA ARG A 296 22.98 31.36 26.71
C ARG A 296 23.29 31.92 28.11
N GLU A 297 23.13 31.11 29.16
CA GLU A 297 23.48 31.48 30.53
C GLU A 297 24.96 31.85 30.67
N ARG A 298 25.86 31.08 30.06
CA ARG A 298 27.30 31.38 30.06
C ARG A 298 27.66 32.67 29.31
N LEU A 299 26.85 33.06 28.33
CA LEU A 299 27.04 34.27 27.53
C LEU A 299 26.32 35.51 28.11
N ASN A 300 25.62 35.41 29.25
CA ASN A 300 24.83 36.49 29.85
C ASN A 300 23.80 37.14 28.88
N LEU A 301 23.12 36.32 28.06
CA LEU A 301 22.07 36.74 27.11
C LEU A 301 20.65 36.40 27.58
#